data_AF-A0A317KEQ8-F1
#
_entry.id   AF-A0A317KEQ8-F1
#
_cell.length_a   1.000
_cell.length_b   1.000
_cell.length_c   1.000
_cell.angle_alpha   90.00
_cell.angle_beta   90.00
_cell.angle_gamma   90.00
#
_symmetry.space_group_name_H-M   'P 1'
#
loop_
_entity.id
_entity.type
_entity.pdbx_description
1 polymer ?
#
loop_
_entity_poly.entity_id
_entity_poly.type
_entity_poly.pdbx_seq_one_letter_code
_entity_poly.pdbx_strand_id
1 'polypeptide(L)'
;MGKRARGKFIRAALSHLRKQKKRARHGQRRGMTPERLRHTLVGERDGRASGWHHRPGGIDPPGAKLLEVTERDPKTGIYRGEVAMLNRRTGEWRQKRGGSTFFPDHWTPEQADNAVTRAFESPGVVKNPKEGRWSATFRGIDLEGFYDPETGALRHGYPVLRRRGGTP
;
A
#
# COMPACT_ATOMS: atom_id res chain seq x y z
N MET A 1 20.13 -9.88 -7.58
CA MET A 1 19.02 -9.45 -8.47
C MET A 1 19.41 -8.16 -9.21
N GLY A 2 19.51 -8.19 -10.56
CA GLY A 2 20.15 -7.12 -11.36
C GLY A 2 19.31 -5.87 -11.64
N LYS A 3 19.96 -4.78 -12.10
CA LYS A 3 19.36 -3.46 -12.41
C LYS A 3 18.13 -3.55 -13.34
N ARG A 4 18.13 -4.49 -14.30
CA ARG A 4 17.03 -4.73 -15.26
C ARG A 4 15.71 -5.14 -14.59
N ALA A 5 15.76 -6.01 -13.57
CA ALA A 5 14.59 -6.46 -12.83
C ALA A 5 13.97 -5.31 -12.03
N ARG A 6 14.81 -4.50 -11.35
CA ARG A 6 14.34 -3.31 -10.61
C ARG A 6 13.59 -2.32 -11.50
N GLY A 7 14.12 -2.03 -12.69
CA GLY A 7 13.46 -1.16 -13.65
C GLY A 7 12.09 -1.68 -14.13
N LYS A 8 11.90 -3.01 -14.24
CA LYS A 8 10.62 -3.60 -14.69
C LYS A 8 9.49 -3.33 -13.71
N PHE A 9 9.71 -3.51 -12.41
CA PHE A 9 8.66 -3.41 -11.40
C PHE A 9 8.25 -1.96 -11.10
N ILE A 10 9.22 -1.04 -11.04
CA ILE A 10 8.92 0.40 -10.93
C ILE A 10 8.10 0.87 -12.15
N ARG A 11 8.47 0.40 -13.36
CA ARG A 11 7.69 0.67 -14.58
C ARG A 11 6.28 0.11 -14.51
N ALA A 12 6.09 -1.07 -13.91
CA ALA A 12 4.75 -1.65 -13.73
C ALA A 12 3.87 -0.79 -12.81
N ALA A 13 4.40 -0.34 -11.65
CA ALA A 13 3.66 0.52 -10.74
C ALA A 13 3.32 1.88 -11.38
N LEU A 14 4.28 2.49 -12.08
CA LEU A 14 4.05 3.75 -12.79
C LEU A 14 3.08 3.59 -13.98
N SER A 15 3.15 2.48 -14.70
CA SER A 15 2.24 2.17 -15.81
C SER A 15 0.80 2.00 -15.30
N HIS A 16 0.62 1.26 -14.20
CA HIS A 16 -0.68 1.12 -13.54
C HIS A 16 -1.22 2.47 -13.06
N LEU A 17 -0.39 3.29 -12.42
CA LEU A 17 -0.78 4.65 -12.02
C LEU A 17 -1.21 5.51 -13.22
N ARG A 18 -0.52 5.43 -14.36
CA ARG A 18 -0.92 6.14 -15.59
C ARG A 18 -2.27 5.64 -16.12
N LYS A 19 -2.50 4.32 -16.11
CA LYS A 19 -3.78 3.70 -16.49
C LYS A 19 -4.92 4.20 -15.60
N GLN A 20 -4.73 4.24 -14.28
CA GLN A 20 -5.74 4.73 -13.35
C GLN A 20 -5.99 6.23 -13.47
N LYS A 21 -4.96 7.05 -13.74
CA LYS A 21 -5.13 8.47 -14.07
C LYS A 21 -5.98 8.68 -15.32
N LYS A 22 -5.73 7.89 -16.38
CA LYS A 22 -6.54 7.95 -17.60
C LYS A 22 -8.00 7.60 -17.32
N ARG A 23 -8.26 6.50 -16.58
CA ARG A 23 -9.62 6.11 -16.17
C ARG A 23 -10.33 7.19 -15.35
N ALA A 24 -9.63 7.79 -14.40
CA ALA A 24 -10.18 8.87 -13.58
C ALA A 24 -10.57 10.10 -14.42
N ARG A 25 -9.75 10.49 -15.42
CA ARG A 25 -10.09 11.57 -16.36
C ARG A 25 -11.33 11.29 -17.19
N HIS A 26 -11.66 10.02 -17.44
CA HIS A 26 -12.87 9.60 -18.16
C HIS A 26 -14.04 9.26 -17.22
N GLY A 27 -13.97 9.58 -15.92
CA GLY A 27 -15.04 9.27 -14.96
C GLY A 27 -15.20 7.79 -14.62
N GLN A 28 -14.31 6.92 -15.11
CA GLN A 28 -14.38 5.46 -14.96
C GLN A 28 -13.57 4.95 -13.76
N ARG A 29 -13.33 5.80 -12.76
CA ARG A 29 -12.53 5.41 -11.59
C ARG A 29 -13.30 4.42 -10.72
N ARG A 30 -12.63 3.35 -10.32
CA ARG A 30 -13.01 2.50 -9.19
C ARG A 30 -11.86 2.48 -8.19
N GLY A 31 -12.18 2.38 -6.90
CA GLY A 31 -11.18 2.34 -5.83
C GLY A 31 -10.51 3.69 -5.54
N MET A 32 -9.24 3.65 -5.13
CA MET A 32 -8.47 4.84 -4.69
C MET A 32 -8.29 5.88 -5.81
N THR A 33 -8.13 7.16 -5.44
CA THR A 33 -7.63 8.17 -6.40
C THR A 33 -6.18 7.83 -6.79
N PRO A 34 -5.69 8.30 -7.95
CA PRO A 34 -4.31 8.05 -8.35
C PRO A 34 -3.25 8.52 -7.35
N GLU A 35 -3.52 9.60 -6.62
CA GLU A 35 -2.66 10.15 -5.58
C GLU A 35 -2.59 9.19 -4.39
N ARG A 36 -3.75 8.67 -3.96
CA ARG A 36 -3.86 7.70 -2.88
C ARG A 36 -3.29 6.33 -3.23
N LEU A 37 -3.51 5.88 -4.47
CA LEU A 37 -2.90 4.65 -4.97
C LEU A 37 -1.37 4.80 -5.03
N ARG A 38 -0.84 5.96 -5.44
CA ARG A 38 0.60 6.23 -5.39
C ARG A 38 1.11 6.10 -3.95
N HIS A 39 0.42 6.68 -2.99
CA HIS A 39 0.79 6.58 -1.58
C HIS A 39 0.92 5.11 -1.13
N THR A 40 -0.04 4.25 -1.49
CA THR A 40 0.03 2.81 -1.22
C THR A 40 1.20 2.14 -1.94
N LEU A 41 1.39 2.40 -3.23
CA LEU A 41 2.35 1.65 -4.05
C LEU A 41 3.81 2.05 -3.84
N VAL A 42 4.08 3.36 -3.66
CA VAL A 42 5.46 3.89 -3.65
C VAL A 42 5.70 4.94 -2.56
N GLY A 43 4.70 5.21 -1.71
CA GLY A 43 4.75 6.22 -0.65
C GLY A 43 4.67 7.66 -1.16
N GLU A 44 4.84 8.60 -0.22
CA GLU A 44 4.71 10.03 -0.50
C GLU A 44 5.88 10.65 -1.28
N ARG A 45 5.59 11.74 -1.99
CA ARG A 45 6.58 12.51 -2.75
C ARG A 45 7.09 13.76 -2.03
N ASP A 46 6.36 14.23 -1.03
CA ASP A 46 6.60 15.49 -0.32
C ASP A 46 7.71 15.40 0.75
N GLY A 47 8.37 14.24 0.84
CA GLY A 47 9.44 13.98 1.80
C GLY A 47 8.94 13.49 3.16
N ARG A 48 7.62 13.30 3.33
CA ARG A 48 7.09 12.57 4.49
C ARG A 48 7.42 11.09 4.37
N ALA A 49 7.85 10.50 5.48
CA ALA A 49 8.05 9.06 5.59
C ALA A 49 6.69 8.37 5.83
N SER A 50 5.83 8.35 4.82
CA SER A 50 4.48 7.76 4.91
C SER A 50 4.08 6.98 3.66
N GLY A 51 3.13 6.05 3.84
CA GLY A 51 2.72 5.10 2.82
C GLY A 51 3.75 4.01 2.57
N TRP A 52 3.82 3.56 1.31
CA TRP A 52 4.64 2.46 0.79
C TRP A 52 4.33 1.11 1.46
N HIS A 53 3.36 0.41 0.88
CA HIS A 53 2.84 -0.89 1.31
C HIS A 53 2.97 -1.96 0.21
N HIS A 54 3.60 -1.63 -0.92
CA HIS A 54 3.82 -2.56 -2.03
C HIS A 54 5.29 -2.56 -2.44
N ARG A 55 5.90 -3.75 -2.44
CA ARG A 55 7.31 -3.96 -2.76
C ARG A 55 7.48 -5.07 -3.82
N PRO A 56 7.01 -4.83 -5.06
CA PRO A 56 6.94 -5.87 -6.07
C PRO A 56 8.32 -6.46 -6.39
N GLY A 57 8.40 -7.79 -6.38
CA GLY A 57 9.62 -8.57 -6.53
C GLY A 57 10.61 -8.41 -5.38
N GLY A 58 10.20 -7.86 -4.24
CA GLY A 58 11.10 -7.55 -3.13
C GLY A 58 12.11 -6.47 -3.52
N ILE A 59 11.67 -5.49 -4.30
CA ILE A 59 12.53 -4.41 -4.78
C ILE A 59 12.09 -3.06 -4.23
N ASP A 60 13.03 -2.35 -3.63
CA ASP A 60 12.84 -1.00 -3.14
C ASP A 60 12.70 0.01 -4.29
N PRO A 61 11.69 0.90 -4.26
CA PRO A 61 11.59 1.98 -5.23
C PRO A 61 12.60 3.09 -4.94
N PRO A 62 12.92 3.97 -5.91
CA PRO A 62 13.85 5.07 -5.69
C PRO A 62 13.34 6.04 -4.61
N GLY A 63 14.14 6.24 -3.57
CA GLY A 63 13.80 7.09 -2.43
C GLY A 63 13.03 6.38 -1.31
N ALA A 64 12.94 5.06 -1.32
CA ALA A 64 12.58 4.27 -0.16
C ALA A 64 13.57 3.10 -0.02
N LYS A 65 13.77 2.61 1.21
CA LYS A 65 14.56 1.41 1.49
C LYS A 65 13.93 0.62 2.61
N LEU A 66 13.89 -0.69 2.46
CA LEU A 66 13.59 -1.62 3.54
C LEU A 66 14.89 -1.81 4.33
N LEU A 67 14.85 -1.49 5.62
CA LEU A 67 16.00 -1.66 6.52
C LEU A 67 16.05 -3.08 7.05
N GLU A 68 14.91 -3.56 7.55
CA GLU A 68 14.78 -4.87 8.17
C GLU A 68 13.35 -5.39 8.00
N VAL A 69 13.20 -6.71 7.83
CA VAL A 69 11.90 -7.40 7.96
C VAL A 69 11.77 -7.86 9.40
N THR A 70 10.79 -7.31 10.13
CA THR A 70 10.61 -7.58 11.56
C THR A 70 9.61 -8.71 11.81
N GLU A 71 8.69 -8.97 10.89
CA GLU A 71 7.69 -10.03 11.00
C GLU A 71 7.19 -10.44 9.61
N ARG A 72 6.91 -11.71 9.38
CA ARG A 72 6.35 -12.22 8.12
C ARG A 72 5.36 -13.34 8.39
N ASP A 73 4.20 -13.28 7.75
CA ASP A 73 3.27 -14.40 7.72
C ASP A 73 3.70 -15.38 6.61
N PRO A 74 4.10 -16.62 6.93
CA PRO A 74 4.51 -17.60 5.93
C PRO A 74 3.37 -18.08 5.04
N LYS A 75 2.10 -17.94 5.46
CA LYS A 75 0.93 -18.40 4.67
C LYS A 75 0.56 -17.41 3.59
N THR A 76 0.45 -16.13 3.95
CA THR A 76 -0.02 -15.09 3.02
C THR A 76 1.13 -14.35 2.35
N GLY A 77 2.33 -14.33 2.96
CA GLY A 77 3.49 -13.61 2.47
C GLY A 77 3.50 -12.12 2.81
N ILE A 78 2.48 -11.60 3.52
CA ILE A 78 2.51 -10.24 4.06
C ILE A 78 3.60 -10.13 5.12
N TYR A 79 4.17 -8.94 5.28
CA TYR A 79 5.25 -8.74 6.23
C TYR A 79 5.28 -7.32 6.77
N ARG A 80 5.88 -7.15 7.94
CA ARG A 80 6.20 -5.87 8.56
C ARG A 80 7.70 -5.64 8.42
N GLY A 81 8.08 -4.40 8.20
CA GLY A 81 9.49 -4.04 8.18
C GLY A 81 9.75 -2.61 8.59
N GLU A 82 10.95 -2.38 9.07
CA GLU A 82 11.49 -1.05 9.27
C GLU A 82 11.89 -0.46 7.93
N VAL A 83 11.52 0.80 7.70
CA VAL A 83 11.75 1.44 6.41
C VAL A 83 12.33 2.83 6.61
N ALA A 84 13.12 3.27 5.65
CA ALA A 84 13.52 4.66 5.54
C ALA A 84 13.12 5.23 4.18
N MET A 85 12.78 6.51 4.16
CA MET A 85 12.42 7.24 2.96
C MET A 85 13.33 8.45 2.80
N LEU A 86 13.70 8.74 1.56
CA LEU A 86 14.49 9.90 1.20
C LEU A 86 13.58 11.11 1.17
N ASN A 87 13.86 12.09 2.02
CA ASN A 87 13.32 13.43 1.88
C ASN A 87 13.97 14.06 0.64
N ARG A 88 13.22 14.12 -0.46
CA ARG A 88 13.76 14.62 -1.74
C ARG A 88 14.07 16.11 -1.74
N ARG A 89 13.51 16.87 -0.78
CA ARG A 89 13.76 18.30 -0.64
C ARG A 89 15.10 18.57 0.05
N THR A 90 15.48 17.74 1.01
CA THR A 90 16.70 17.94 1.83
C THR A 90 17.82 16.94 1.51
N GLY A 91 17.52 15.85 0.81
CA GLY A 91 18.47 14.76 0.57
C GLY A 91 18.65 13.80 1.75
N GLU A 92 17.95 14.02 2.86
CA GLU A 92 18.10 13.21 4.08
C GLU A 92 17.27 11.94 4.03
N TRP A 93 17.85 10.82 4.48
CA TRP A 93 17.10 9.61 4.76
C TRP A 93 16.47 9.67 6.15
N ARG A 94 15.16 9.40 6.24
CA ARG A 94 14.44 9.37 7.51
C ARG A 94 13.76 8.02 7.69
N GLN A 95 14.01 7.39 8.84
CA GLN A 95 13.30 6.17 9.23
C GLN A 95 11.83 6.50 9.52
N LYS A 96 10.92 5.70 9.00
CA LYS A 96 9.48 5.83 9.26
C LYS A 96 9.19 5.27 10.66
N ARG A 97 8.69 6.11 11.55
CA ARG A 97 8.22 5.69 12.88
C ARG A 97 7.12 4.63 12.72
N GLY A 98 7.30 3.47 13.35
CA GLY A 98 6.36 2.34 13.29
C GLY A 98 6.51 1.43 12.06
N GLY A 99 7.44 1.74 11.14
CA GLY A 99 7.71 0.92 9.95
C GLY A 99 6.59 0.92 8.91
N SER A 100 6.53 -0.13 8.10
CA SER A 100 5.45 -0.37 7.14
C SER A 100 5.06 -1.84 7.10
N THR A 101 3.81 -2.10 6.74
CA THR A 101 3.32 -3.43 6.38
C THR A 101 3.21 -3.54 4.86
N PHE A 102 3.50 -4.71 4.33
CA PHE A 102 3.64 -4.91 2.90
C PHE A 102 2.76 -6.04 2.40
N PHE A 103 2.19 -5.82 1.22
CA PHE A 103 1.60 -6.89 0.41
C PHE A 103 2.68 -7.89 0.00
N PRO A 104 2.30 -9.13 -0.36
CA PRO A 104 3.27 -10.13 -0.77
C PRO A 104 4.13 -9.64 -1.94
N ASP A 105 5.44 -9.89 -1.88
CA ASP A 105 6.39 -9.38 -2.87
C ASP A 105 6.05 -9.84 -4.30
N HIS A 106 5.43 -11.00 -4.47
CA HIS A 106 5.04 -11.50 -5.80
C HIS A 106 3.79 -10.82 -6.39
N TRP A 107 3.08 -9.97 -5.62
CA TRP A 107 1.89 -9.27 -6.12
C TRP A 107 2.27 -8.16 -7.11
N THR A 108 1.49 -8.05 -8.17
CA THR A 108 1.54 -6.89 -9.08
C THR A 108 0.87 -5.66 -8.44
N PRO A 109 1.17 -4.45 -8.94
CA PRO A 109 0.48 -3.24 -8.48
C PRO A 109 -1.04 -3.31 -8.66
N GLU A 110 -1.51 -3.96 -9.74
CA GLU A 110 -2.93 -4.17 -10.01
C GLU A 110 -3.57 -5.14 -9.01
N GLN A 111 -2.85 -6.19 -8.58
CA GLN A 111 -3.34 -7.10 -7.54
C GLN A 111 -3.50 -6.40 -6.19
N ALA A 112 -2.53 -5.56 -5.79
CA ALA A 112 -2.62 -4.76 -4.56
C ALA A 112 -3.79 -3.76 -4.62
N ASP A 113 -3.92 -3.02 -5.72
CA ASP A 113 -5.03 -2.07 -5.95
C ASP A 113 -6.40 -2.76 -5.93
N ASN A 114 -6.51 -3.89 -6.63
CA ASN A 114 -7.74 -4.68 -6.67
C ASN A 114 -8.08 -5.29 -5.30
N ALA A 115 -7.10 -5.76 -4.54
CA ALA A 115 -7.34 -6.29 -3.20
C ALA A 115 -7.98 -5.23 -2.29
N VAL A 116 -7.40 -4.03 -2.24
CA VAL A 116 -7.94 -2.92 -1.45
C VAL A 116 -9.33 -2.52 -1.93
N THR A 117 -9.50 -2.36 -3.25
CA THR A 117 -10.77 -1.93 -3.85
C THR A 117 -11.88 -2.94 -3.57
N ARG A 118 -11.64 -4.23 -3.82
CA ARG A 118 -12.63 -5.29 -3.64
C ARG A 118 -12.96 -5.55 -2.17
N ALA A 119 -11.98 -5.43 -1.27
CA ALA A 119 -12.24 -5.56 0.15
C ALA A 119 -13.13 -4.41 0.66
N PHE A 120 -12.86 -3.18 0.23
CA PHE A 120 -13.66 -2.01 0.60
C PHE A 120 -15.10 -2.05 0.04
N GLU A 121 -15.28 -2.64 -1.14
CA GLU A 121 -16.57 -2.86 -1.79
C GLU A 121 -17.29 -4.13 -1.31
N SER A 122 -16.66 -4.94 -0.45
CA SER A 122 -17.22 -6.22 -0.03
C SER A 122 -18.39 -6.04 0.95
N PRO A 123 -19.38 -6.96 0.97
CA PRO A 123 -20.47 -6.92 1.96
C PRO A 123 -19.99 -7.02 3.42
N GLY A 124 -18.83 -7.64 3.65
CA GLY A 124 -18.24 -7.82 4.98
C GLY A 124 -17.33 -6.68 5.42
N VAL A 125 -17.28 -5.55 4.70
CA VAL A 125 -16.48 -4.40 5.11
C VAL A 125 -17.03 -3.79 6.40
N VAL A 126 -16.16 -3.62 7.39
CA VAL A 126 -16.48 -2.87 8.61
C VAL A 126 -16.03 -1.44 8.41
N LYS A 127 -16.93 -0.47 8.64
CA LYS A 127 -16.64 0.96 8.53
C LYS A 127 -16.93 1.64 9.87
N ASN A 128 -15.98 2.44 10.35
CA ASN A 128 -16.14 3.32 11.50
C ASN A 128 -16.22 4.78 10.98
N PRO A 129 -17.42 5.37 10.87
CA PRO A 129 -17.60 6.73 10.38
C PRO A 129 -16.97 7.79 11.26
N LYS A 130 -16.88 7.57 12.58
CA LYS A 130 -16.32 8.55 13.53
C LYS A 130 -14.82 8.77 13.29
N GLU A 131 -14.11 7.71 12.93
CA GLU A 131 -12.66 7.75 12.69
C GLU A 131 -12.29 7.78 11.20
N GLY A 132 -13.28 7.65 10.31
CA GLY A 132 -13.04 7.47 8.87
C GLY A 132 -12.22 6.22 8.55
N ARG A 133 -12.34 5.16 9.36
CA ARG A 133 -11.57 3.92 9.20
C ARG A 133 -12.41 2.79 8.66
N TRP A 134 -11.78 1.90 7.90
CA TRP A 134 -12.41 0.66 7.47
C TRP A 134 -11.47 -0.54 7.65
N SER A 135 -12.06 -1.72 7.78
CA SER A 135 -11.35 -2.99 7.76
C SER A 135 -12.15 -4.05 7.01
N ALA A 136 -11.45 -4.98 6.38
CA ALA A 136 -12.03 -6.13 5.69
C ALA A 136 -10.96 -7.20 5.45
N THR A 137 -11.38 -8.41 5.12
CA THR A 137 -10.46 -9.50 4.74
C THR A 137 -10.58 -9.79 3.25
N PHE A 138 -9.44 -9.95 2.57
CA PHE A 138 -9.38 -10.34 1.16
C PHE A 138 -8.39 -11.49 0.98
N ARG A 139 -8.88 -12.66 0.56
CA ARG A 139 -8.07 -13.88 0.34
C ARG A 139 -7.20 -14.25 1.56
N GLY A 140 -7.78 -14.15 2.76
CA GLY A 140 -7.09 -14.44 4.02
C GLY A 140 -6.10 -13.37 4.49
N ILE A 141 -6.02 -12.23 3.80
CA ILE A 141 -5.23 -11.07 4.23
C ILE A 141 -6.19 -10.04 4.82
N ASP A 142 -5.94 -9.66 6.07
CA ASP A 142 -6.64 -8.54 6.70
C ASP A 142 -6.11 -7.23 6.14
N LEU A 143 -7.04 -6.37 5.73
CA LEU A 143 -6.78 -5.03 5.24
C LEU A 143 -7.44 -4.01 6.17
N GLU A 144 -6.72 -2.93 6.42
CA GLU A 144 -7.24 -1.74 7.08
C GLU A 144 -6.97 -0.52 6.22
N GLY A 145 -7.71 0.55 6.46
CA GLY A 145 -7.47 1.79 5.77
C GLY A 145 -8.35 2.94 6.22
N PHE A 146 -8.36 3.96 5.39
CA PHE A 146 -9.16 5.16 5.59
C PHE A 146 -10.13 5.36 4.44
N TYR A 147 -11.28 5.92 4.75
CA TYR A 147 -12.27 6.36 3.79
C TYR A 147 -12.87 7.70 4.25
N ASP A 148 -13.57 8.34 3.34
CA ASP A 148 -14.27 9.59 3.59
C ASP A 148 -15.70 9.29 4.07
N PRO A 149 -16.08 9.65 5.31
CA PRO A 149 -17.41 9.35 5.85
C PRO A 149 -18.54 10.08 5.14
N GLU A 150 -18.28 11.28 4.62
CA GLU A 150 -19.30 12.13 3.97
C GLU A 150 -19.62 11.62 2.57
N THR A 151 -18.59 11.28 1.81
CA THR A 151 -18.73 10.86 0.40
C THR A 151 -18.70 9.34 0.21
N GLY A 152 -18.36 8.58 1.24
CA GLY A 152 -18.11 7.13 1.17
C GLY A 152 -16.84 6.75 0.39
N ALA A 153 -16.03 7.71 -0.05
CA ALA A 153 -14.92 7.48 -0.96
C ALA A 153 -13.73 6.79 -0.28
N LEU A 154 -13.24 5.71 -0.88
CA LEU A 154 -12.01 5.04 -0.45
C LEU A 154 -10.79 5.99 -0.53
N ARG A 155 -10.10 6.18 0.60
CA ARG A 155 -8.91 7.06 0.69
C ARG A 155 -7.61 6.26 0.75
N HIS A 156 -7.56 5.14 1.44
CA HIS A 156 -6.32 4.37 1.58
C HIS A 156 -6.60 2.93 2.03
N GLY A 157 -5.65 2.02 1.81
CA GLY A 157 -5.68 0.67 2.35
C GLY A 157 -4.28 0.01 2.35
N TYR A 158 -4.04 -0.83 3.35
CA TYR A 158 -2.79 -1.55 3.58
C TYR A 158 -3.06 -2.90 4.26
N PRO A 159 -2.18 -3.90 4.11
CA PRO A 159 -2.32 -5.17 4.80
C PRO A 159 -1.92 -5.05 6.27
N VAL A 160 -2.55 -5.84 7.13
CA VAL A 160 -2.28 -5.88 8.56
C VAL A 160 -1.79 -7.27 8.94
N LEU A 161 -0.63 -7.30 9.58
CA LEU A 161 -0.20 -8.48 10.34
C LEU A 161 -0.90 -8.45 11.68
N ARG A 162 -1.93 -9.29 11.85
CA ARG A 162 -2.41 -9.60 13.19
C ARG A 162 -1.40 -10.53 13.84
N ARG A 163 -0.88 -10.13 15.01
CA ARG A 163 -0.12 -11.04 15.86
C ARG A 163 -1.01 -12.26 16.13
N ARG A 164 -0.51 -13.46 15.81
CA ARG A 164 -1.12 -14.69 16.35
C ARG A 164 -0.97 -14.62 17.87
N GLY A 165 -2.08 -14.48 18.60
CA GLY A 165 -2.11 -14.65 20.06
C GLY A 165 -2.49 -13.45 20.90
N GLY A 166 -3.29 -12.50 20.39
CA GLY A 166 -4.07 -11.61 21.26
C GLY A 166 -5.54 -12.00 21.19
N THR A 167 -5.98 -12.88 22.09
CA THR A 167 -7.41 -13.05 22.39
C THR A 167 -7.92 -11.72 22.95
N PRO A 168 -9.15 -11.27 22.62
CA PRO A 168 -9.74 -10.07 23.22
C PRO A 168 -9.80 -10.13 24.75
#